data_AF-A0A9D1MCJ8-F1
#
_entry.id   AF-A0A9D1MCJ8-F1
#
_cell.length_a   1.000
_cell.length_b   1.000
_cell.length_c   1.000
_cell.angle_alpha   90.00
_cell.angle_beta   90.00
_cell.angle_gamma   90.00
#
_symmetry.space_group_name_H-M   'P 1'
#
loop_
_entity.id
_entity.type
_entity.pdbx_description
1 polymer ?
#
loop_
_entity_poly.entity_id
_entity_poly.type
_entity_poly.pdbx_seq_one_letter_code
_entity_poly.pdbx_strand_id
1 'polypeptide(L)'
;MTEWEKMLAGLPSDDRDEEVEARRLVAKRLFRAYNRTTETDVEVREKIKTELFRSVGKNVFIEPDFICELGSNITIGDNVFINFGCIIFDMGEVTIGNNAMFGPRVGIYTTNHAFDAEERIANVVVSKPIHIGNRVWLSADVKIVQGVT
;
A
#
# COMPACT_ATOMS: atom_id res chain seq x y z
N MET A 1 -13.09 -18.65 -8.58
CA MET A 1 -12.46 -17.38 -8.18
C MET A 1 -10.98 -17.52 -8.49
N THR A 2 -10.38 -16.54 -9.15
CA THR A 2 -8.91 -16.44 -9.26
C THR A 2 -8.31 -16.17 -7.87
N GLU A 3 -7.01 -16.36 -7.68
CA GLU A 3 -6.35 -16.01 -6.41
C GLU A 3 -6.48 -14.51 -6.12
N TRP A 4 -6.44 -13.68 -7.16
CA TRP A 4 -6.74 -12.24 -7.05
C TRP A 4 -8.15 -11.96 -6.52
N GLU A 5 -9.18 -12.63 -7.05
CA GLU A 5 -10.56 -12.48 -6.57
C GLU A 5 -10.71 -12.95 -5.11
N LYS A 6 -10.01 -14.02 -4.71
CA LYS A 6 -10.01 -14.50 -3.32
C LYS A 6 -9.36 -13.48 -2.40
N MET A 7 -8.22 -12.93 -2.78
CA MET A 7 -7.48 -11.92 -2.02
C MET A 7 -8.34 -10.68 -1.76
N LEU A 8 -9.00 -10.14 -2.79
CA LEU A 8 -9.89 -8.99 -2.66
C LEU A 8 -11.12 -9.29 -1.79
N ALA A 9 -11.59 -10.54 -1.78
CA ALA A 9 -12.68 -10.99 -0.92
C ALA A 9 -12.24 -11.30 0.53
N GLY A 10 -10.95 -11.18 0.85
CA GLY A 10 -10.39 -11.54 2.16
C GLY A 10 -10.43 -13.04 2.47
N LEU A 11 -10.47 -13.87 1.43
CA LEU A 11 -10.39 -15.33 1.52
C LEU A 11 -8.93 -15.79 1.49
N PRO A 12 -8.61 -16.99 2.01
CA PRO A 12 -7.29 -17.60 1.82
C PRO A 12 -6.90 -17.63 0.34
N SER A 13 -5.72 -17.10 0.03
CA SER A 13 -5.20 -16.96 -1.32
C SER A 13 -3.70 -17.27 -1.37
N ASP A 14 -3.20 -17.68 -2.52
CA ASP A 14 -1.77 -17.89 -2.77
C ASP A 14 -1.05 -16.57 -3.06
N ASP A 15 -0.11 -16.18 -2.18
CA ASP A 15 0.72 -14.97 -2.30
C ASP A 15 1.67 -14.98 -3.52
N ARG A 16 1.95 -16.17 -4.06
CA ARG A 16 2.87 -16.40 -5.19
C ARG A 16 2.17 -16.59 -6.52
N ASP A 17 0.85 -16.41 -6.57
CA ASP A 17 0.10 -16.48 -7.82
C ASP A 17 0.68 -15.55 -8.89
N GLU A 18 0.68 -16.02 -10.15
CA GLU A 18 1.31 -15.30 -11.25
C GLU A 18 0.67 -13.93 -11.53
N GLU A 19 -0.66 -13.80 -11.35
CA GLU A 19 -1.35 -12.53 -11.52
C GLU A 19 -0.94 -11.53 -10.44
N VAL A 20 -0.85 -12.00 -9.20
CA VAL A 20 -0.41 -11.21 -8.03
C VAL A 20 1.03 -10.73 -8.22
N GLU A 21 1.95 -11.61 -8.61
CA GLU A 21 3.34 -11.26 -8.86
C GLU A 21 3.48 -10.26 -10.02
N ALA A 22 2.70 -10.43 -11.10
CA ALA A 22 2.72 -9.48 -12.22
C ALA A 22 2.33 -8.06 -11.77
N ARG A 23 1.31 -7.92 -10.91
CA ARG A 23 0.90 -6.64 -10.32
C ARG A 23 1.99 -6.05 -9.42
N ARG A 24 2.59 -6.89 -8.57
CA ARG A 24 3.70 -6.52 -7.68
C ARG A 24 4.91 -5.99 -8.46
N LEU A 25 5.20 -6.55 -9.64
CA LEU A 25 6.28 -6.07 -10.51
C LEU A 25 6.01 -4.67 -11.08
N VAL A 26 4.75 -4.36 -11.44
CA VAL A 26 4.35 -3.01 -11.89
C VAL A 26 4.57 -2.00 -10.78
N ALA A 27 4.08 -2.28 -9.56
CA ALA A 27 4.28 -1.43 -8.39
C ALA A 27 5.77 -1.17 -8.11
N LYS A 28 6.57 -2.25 -8.06
CA LYS A 28 8.04 -2.18 -7.87
C LYS A 28 8.71 -1.27 -8.88
N ARG A 29 8.32 -1.32 -10.15
CA ARG A 29 8.87 -0.41 -11.17
C ARG A 29 8.53 1.04 -10.85
N LEU A 30 7.27 1.31 -10.50
CA LEU A 30 6.75 2.66 -10.31
C LEU A 30 7.27 3.33 -9.04
N PHE A 31 7.16 2.68 -7.87
CA PHE A 31 7.67 3.30 -6.64
C PHE A 31 9.20 3.45 -6.65
N ARG A 32 9.94 2.55 -7.32
CA ARG A 32 11.40 2.72 -7.51
C ARG A 32 11.72 3.90 -8.41
N ALA A 33 10.92 4.15 -9.44
CA ALA A 33 11.06 5.34 -10.27
C ALA A 33 10.75 6.60 -9.44
N TYR A 34 9.67 6.57 -8.65
CA TYR A 34 9.31 7.67 -7.74
C TYR A 34 10.46 7.99 -6.77
N ASN A 35 11.03 6.99 -6.12
CA ASN A 35 12.11 7.17 -5.15
C ASN A 35 13.43 7.70 -5.76
N ARG A 36 13.56 7.72 -7.09
CA ARG A 36 14.72 8.33 -7.79
C ARG A 36 14.48 9.77 -8.23
N THR A 37 13.28 10.30 -8.01
CA THR A 37 12.94 11.69 -8.35
C THR A 37 13.46 12.67 -7.31
N THR A 38 13.74 13.89 -7.74
CA THR A 38 14.13 15.03 -6.90
C THR A 38 12.93 15.95 -6.62
N GLU A 39 13.14 16.98 -5.80
CA GLU A 39 12.11 17.95 -5.40
C GLU A 39 11.59 18.76 -6.59
N THR A 40 12.36 18.87 -7.67
CA THR A 40 11.98 19.61 -8.88
C THR A 40 11.19 18.78 -9.89
N ASP A 41 11.10 17.46 -9.73
CA ASP A 41 10.45 16.55 -10.68
C ASP A 41 8.93 16.43 -10.43
N VAL A 42 8.25 17.57 -10.28
CA VAL A 42 6.85 17.64 -9.83
C VAL A 42 5.91 16.87 -10.77
N GLU A 43 5.97 17.13 -12.07
CA GLU A 43 5.08 16.49 -13.06
C GLU A 43 5.33 14.98 -13.17
N VAL A 44 6.59 14.56 -13.02
CA VAL A 44 6.98 13.14 -13.03
C VAL A 44 6.41 12.44 -11.79
N ARG A 45 6.55 13.06 -10.61
CA ARG A 45 5.97 12.55 -9.36
C ARG A 45 4.45 12.41 -9.46
N GLU A 46 3.75 13.41 -9.99
CA GLU A 46 2.30 13.34 -10.19
C GLU A 46 1.90 12.18 -11.12
N LYS A 47 2.56 12.07 -12.28
CA LYS A 47 2.28 11.00 -13.24
C LYS A 47 2.46 9.61 -12.62
N ILE A 48 3.57 9.41 -11.89
CA ILE A 48 3.85 8.12 -11.25
C ILE A 48 2.80 7.81 -10.18
N LYS A 49 2.39 8.78 -9.34
CA LYS A 49 1.34 8.55 -8.34
C LYS A 49 0.01 8.14 -8.97
N THR A 50 -0.38 8.78 -10.08
CA THR A 50 -1.60 8.42 -10.82
C THR A 50 -1.54 7.02 -11.43
N GLU A 51 -0.37 6.57 -11.89
CA GLU A 51 -0.21 5.20 -12.40
C GLU A 51 -0.11 4.15 -11.28
N LEU A 52 0.49 4.52 -10.13
CA LEU A 52 0.77 3.61 -9.03
C LEU A 52 -0.46 3.32 -8.18
N PHE A 53 -1.24 4.33 -7.81
CA PHE A 53 -2.32 4.20 -6.85
C PHE A 53 -3.66 3.95 -7.52
N ARG A 54 -4.57 3.28 -6.80
CA ARG A 54 -5.97 3.15 -7.26
C ARG A 54 -6.61 4.50 -7.54
N SER A 55 -6.39 5.42 -6.60
CA SER A 55 -6.77 6.83 -6.74
C SER A 55 -5.94 7.67 -5.79
N VAL A 56 -5.59 8.88 -6.22
CA VAL A 56 -4.84 9.86 -5.44
C VAL A 56 -5.53 11.22 -5.54
N GLY A 57 -5.77 11.83 -4.38
CA GLY A 57 -6.36 13.16 -4.28
C GLY A 57 -5.39 14.29 -4.64
N LYS A 58 -5.83 15.52 -4.37
CA LYS A 58 -5.05 16.74 -4.57
C LYS A 58 -4.09 16.96 -3.41
N ASN A 59 -2.98 17.64 -3.67
CA ASN A 59 -2.00 18.04 -2.65
C ASN A 59 -1.47 16.84 -1.82
N VAL A 60 -1.26 15.70 -2.48
CA VAL A 60 -0.65 14.52 -1.86
C VAL A 60 0.86 14.60 -2.02
N PHE A 61 1.59 14.62 -0.92
CA PHE A 61 3.04 14.61 -0.92
C PHE A 61 3.56 13.35 -0.23
N ILE A 62 4.48 12.66 -0.90
CA ILE A 62 5.10 11.44 -0.41
C ILE A 62 6.60 11.67 -0.51
N GLU A 63 7.28 11.58 0.62
CA GLU A 63 8.74 11.60 0.62
C GLU A 63 9.29 10.36 -0.11
N PRO A 64 10.44 10.47 -0.79
CA PRO A 64 11.18 9.32 -1.29
C PRO A 64 11.45 8.27 -0.18
N ASP A 65 11.86 7.07 -0.60
CA ASP A 65 11.91 5.86 0.22
C ASP A 65 10.54 5.26 0.59
N PHE A 66 9.53 5.55 -0.22
CA PHE A 66 8.21 4.90 -0.13
C PHE A 66 8.26 3.49 -0.74
N ILE A 67 7.59 2.54 -0.09
CA ILE A 67 7.46 1.16 -0.56
C ILE A 67 5.99 0.76 -0.50
N CYS A 68 5.50 0.12 -1.57
CA CYS A 68 4.22 -0.58 -1.53
C CYS A 68 4.32 -1.96 -2.19
N GLU A 69 3.32 -2.80 -1.95
CA GLU A 69 3.26 -4.13 -2.53
C GLU A 69 2.64 -4.13 -3.92
N LEU A 70 1.43 -3.59 -4.07
CA LEU A 70 0.68 -3.54 -5.32
C LEU A 70 0.43 -2.11 -5.80
N GLY A 71 0.30 -1.15 -4.88
CA GLY A 71 -0.05 0.25 -5.15
C GLY A 71 -1.52 0.42 -5.59
N SER A 72 -2.00 -0.43 -6.50
CA SER A 72 -3.32 -0.38 -7.12
C SER A 72 -4.50 -0.68 -6.17
N ASN A 73 -4.22 -1.00 -4.90
CA ASN A 73 -5.21 -1.17 -3.85
C ASN A 73 -5.18 -0.04 -2.82
N ILE A 74 -4.33 0.96 -3.02
CA ILE A 74 -4.23 2.14 -2.15
C ILE A 74 -5.07 3.28 -2.73
N THR A 75 -5.97 3.80 -1.91
CA THR A 75 -6.77 5.01 -2.17
C THR A 75 -6.31 6.10 -1.21
N ILE A 76 -5.89 7.24 -1.75
CA ILE A 76 -5.42 8.39 -0.96
C ILE A 76 -6.32 9.59 -1.21
N GLY A 77 -6.83 10.20 -0.14
CA GLY A 77 -7.62 11.43 -0.18
C GLY A 77 -6.79 12.70 -0.44
N ASP A 78 -7.42 13.85 -0.22
CA ASP A 78 -6.82 15.17 -0.42
C ASP A 78 -5.95 15.60 0.78
N ASN A 79 -4.92 16.39 0.51
CA ASN A 79 -4.03 17.00 1.51
C ASN A 79 -3.35 15.97 2.42
N VAL A 80 -2.82 14.89 1.85
CA VAL A 80 -2.14 13.83 2.59
C VAL A 80 -0.63 14.03 2.53
N PHE A 81 0.05 13.90 3.67
CA PHE A 81 1.50 13.91 3.77
C PHE A 81 2.02 12.56 4.28
N ILE A 82 2.89 11.92 3.50
CA ILE A 82 3.57 10.67 3.85
C ILE A 82 5.07 10.91 3.94
N ASN A 83 5.64 10.71 5.11
CA ASN A 83 7.05 10.97 5.38
C ASN A 83 7.93 9.74 5.03
N PHE A 84 9.26 9.92 5.11
CA PHE A 84 10.29 8.97 4.67
C PHE A 84 10.08 7.55 5.20
N GLY A 85 10.38 6.57 4.35
CA GLY A 85 10.44 5.16 4.75
C GLY A 85 9.08 4.53 5.05
N CYS A 86 7.98 5.12 4.58
CA CYS A 86 6.65 4.54 4.72
C CYS A 86 6.52 3.25 3.88
N ILE A 87 5.94 2.20 4.48
CA ILE A 87 5.73 0.90 3.85
C ILE A 87 4.24 0.55 3.89
N ILE A 88 3.64 0.24 2.74
CA ILE A 88 2.24 -0.16 2.65
C ILE A 88 2.10 -1.48 1.89
N PHE A 89 1.80 -2.58 2.58
CA PHE A 89 1.49 -3.87 1.96
C PHE A 89 -0.02 -3.97 1.76
N ASP A 90 -0.45 -3.71 0.53
CA ASP A 90 -1.84 -3.47 0.10
C ASP A 90 -2.46 -4.63 -0.70
N MET A 91 -2.20 -5.88 -0.34
CA MET A 91 -2.98 -7.00 -0.90
C MET A 91 -4.47 -6.86 -0.56
N GLY A 92 -4.76 -6.46 0.69
CA GLY A 92 -6.05 -5.91 1.07
C GLY A 92 -6.12 -4.42 0.75
N GLU A 93 -7.33 -3.89 0.60
CA GLU A 93 -7.52 -2.48 0.27
C GLU A 93 -7.02 -1.56 1.41
N VAL A 94 -6.33 -0.49 1.05
CA VAL A 94 -5.92 0.55 2.01
C VAL A 94 -6.60 1.85 1.60
N THR A 95 -7.39 2.42 2.50
CA THR A 95 -8.00 3.74 2.31
C THR A 95 -7.39 4.74 3.28
N ILE A 96 -6.87 5.84 2.76
CA ILE A 96 -6.34 6.96 3.54
C ILE A 96 -7.24 8.17 3.29
N GLY A 97 -7.86 8.69 4.35
CA GLY A 97 -8.74 9.84 4.32
C GLY A 97 -8.02 11.17 4.09
N ASN A 98 -8.80 12.25 4.06
CA ASN A 98 -8.34 13.59 3.79
C ASN A 98 -7.61 14.20 5.00
N ASN A 99 -6.64 15.07 4.72
CA ASN A 99 -5.84 15.79 5.73
C ASN A 99 -5.11 14.85 6.70
N ALA A 100 -4.70 13.68 6.23
CA ALA A 100 -3.97 12.72 7.03
C ALA A 100 -2.46 12.97 6.95
N MET A 101 -1.76 12.75 8.06
CA MET A 101 -0.31 12.93 8.15
C MET A 101 0.35 11.69 8.73
N PHE A 102 1.43 11.26 8.11
CA PHE A 102 2.16 10.06 8.49
C PHE A 102 3.57 10.48 8.86
N GLY A 103 4.00 10.15 10.07
CA GLY A 103 5.39 10.29 10.50
C GLY A 103 6.33 9.36 9.72
N PRO A 104 7.64 9.49 9.93
CA PRO A 104 8.61 8.64 9.25
C PRO A 104 8.45 7.17 9.68
N ARG A 105 8.70 6.24 8.75
CA ARG A 105 8.70 4.79 8.96
C ARG A 105 7.37 4.20 9.45
N VAL A 106 6.24 4.85 9.13
CA VAL A 106 4.92 4.24 9.32
C VAL A 106 4.80 2.99 8.44
N GLY A 107 4.27 1.90 9.01
CA GLY A 107 4.01 0.65 8.29
C GLY A 107 2.53 0.29 8.33
N ILE A 108 1.95 -0.04 7.18
CA ILE A 108 0.58 -0.53 7.02
C ILE A 108 0.64 -1.91 6.38
N TYR A 109 0.07 -2.91 7.05
CA TYR A 109 0.14 -4.30 6.61
C TYR A 109 -1.25 -4.93 6.60
N THR A 110 -1.82 -5.09 5.43
CA THR A 110 -3.17 -5.65 5.26
C THR A 110 -3.24 -7.17 5.31
N THR A 111 -2.08 -7.84 5.35
CA THR A 111 -1.98 -9.29 5.12
C THR A 111 -1.29 -10.00 6.26
N ASN A 112 -1.86 -11.12 6.67
CA ASN A 112 -1.19 -12.12 7.47
C ASN A 112 -0.98 -13.40 6.66
N HIS A 113 0.14 -14.09 6.91
CA HIS A 113 0.26 -15.49 6.53
C HIS A 113 -0.70 -16.37 7.34
N ALA A 114 -1.06 -17.52 6.78
CA ALA A 114 -1.77 -18.55 7.50
C ALA A 114 -1.05 -18.90 8.82
N PHE A 115 -1.83 -19.12 9.88
CA PHE A 115 -1.28 -19.48 11.18
C PHE A 115 -0.78 -20.93 11.19
N ASP A 116 -1.50 -21.82 10.50
CA ASP A 116 -1.01 -23.17 10.24
C ASP A 116 0.30 -23.12 9.44
N ALA A 117 1.26 -23.95 9.84
CA ALA A 117 2.60 -23.92 9.27
C ALA A 117 2.64 -24.49 7.85
N GLU A 118 1.88 -25.55 7.58
CA GLU A 118 1.85 -26.18 6.26
C GLU A 118 1.14 -25.27 5.25
N GLU A 119 0.03 -24.64 5.65
CA GLU A 119 -0.64 -23.63 4.84
C GLU A 119 0.28 -22.44 4.53
N ARG A 120 1.04 -21.96 5.53
CA ARG A 120 1.99 -20.86 5.33
C ARG A 120 3.14 -21.24 4.40
N ILE A 121 3.66 -22.46 4.49
CA ILE A 121 4.69 -22.97 3.58
C ILE A 121 4.14 -23.06 2.14
N ALA A 122 2.85 -23.36 2.00
CA ALA A 122 2.12 -23.28 0.73
C ALA A 122 1.76 -21.83 0.30
N ASN A 123 2.35 -20.81 0.93
CA ASN A 123 2.16 -19.38 0.64
C ASN A 123 0.74 -18.85 0.87
N VAL A 124 -0.06 -19.54 1.68
CA VAL A 124 -1.42 -19.08 1.96
C VAL A 124 -1.38 -17.83 2.83
N VAL A 125 -2.08 -16.80 2.36
CA VAL A 125 -2.28 -15.53 3.06
C VAL A 125 -3.75 -15.17 3.14
N VAL A 126 -4.09 -14.36 4.14
CA VAL A 126 -5.40 -13.73 4.29
C VAL A 126 -5.19 -12.23 4.45
N SER A 127 -5.94 -11.45 3.68
CA SER A 127 -5.84 -10.00 3.69
C SER A 127 -7.15 -9.37 4.18
N LYS A 128 -7.06 -8.31 4.99
CA LYS A 128 -8.20 -7.51 5.42
C LYS A 128 -7.93 -6.03 5.18
N PRO A 129 -8.94 -5.27 4.72
CA PRO A 129 -8.76 -3.87 4.42
C PRO A 129 -8.38 -3.07 5.67
N ILE A 130 -7.65 -1.98 5.46
CA ILE A 130 -7.33 -0.99 6.49
C ILE A 130 -7.90 0.36 6.08
N HIS A 131 -8.53 1.05 7.04
CA HIS A 131 -9.06 2.39 6.85
C HIS A 131 -8.37 3.37 7.79
N ILE A 132 -7.75 4.42 7.25
CA ILE A 132 -7.24 5.55 8.01
C ILE A 132 -8.20 6.71 7.78
N GLY A 133 -8.86 7.16 8.84
CA GLY A 133 -9.85 8.22 8.76
C GLY A 133 -9.30 9.61 8.39
N ASN A 134 -10.21 10.57 8.27
CA ASN A 134 -9.85 11.97 8.01
C ASN A 134 -9.15 12.62 9.22
N ARG A 135 -8.21 13.54 8.97
CA ARG A 135 -7.48 14.31 10.00
C ARG A 135 -6.73 13.44 11.02
N VAL A 136 -6.36 12.23 10.62
CA VAL A 136 -5.52 11.34 11.44
C VAL A 136 -4.06 11.75 11.33
N TRP A 137 -3.35 11.75 12.45
CA TRP A 137 -1.91 11.84 12.48
C TRP A 137 -1.34 10.56 13.09
N LEU A 138 -0.48 9.87 12.33
CA LEU A 138 0.30 8.74 12.79
C LEU A 138 1.72 9.21 13.11
N SER A 139 2.18 8.92 14.33
CA SER A 139 3.56 9.24 14.73
C SER A 139 4.59 8.35 14.02
N ALA A 140 5.86 8.67 14.22
CA ALA A 140 6.98 7.88 13.71
C ALA A 140 6.89 6.41 14.17
N ASP A 141 7.34 5.50 13.30
CA ASP A 141 7.44 4.06 13.55
C ASP A 141 6.15 3.30 13.88
N VAL A 142 4.97 3.94 13.79
CA VAL A 142 3.67 3.26 13.98
C VAL A 142 3.49 2.10 13.00
N LYS A 143 2.86 1.02 13.46
CA LYS A 143 2.54 -0.17 12.67
C LYS A 143 1.05 -0.45 12.78
N ILE A 144 0.36 -0.50 11.66
CA ILE A 144 -1.07 -0.79 11.57
C ILE A 144 -1.22 -2.12 10.84
N VAL A 145 -1.98 -3.04 11.45
CA VAL A 145 -2.14 -4.40 10.97
C VAL A 145 -3.56 -4.63 10.44
N GLN A 146 -3.72 -5.75 9.74
CA GLN A 146 -4.91 -6.08 8.96
C GLN A 146 -6.24 -5.84 9.71
N GLY A 147 -7.20 -5.21 9.02
CA GLY A 147 -8.57 -5.03 9.53
C GLY A 147 -8.77 -3.85 10.49
N VAL A 148 -7.74 -3.03 10.77
CA VAL A 148 -7.88 -1.84 11.62
C VAL A 148 -8.60 -0.71 10.88
N THR A 149 -9.40 0.07 11.61
CA THR A 149 -10.07 1.31 11.20
C THR A 149 -9.75 2.42 12.20
#